data_AF-A0A934RUW2-F1
#
_entry.id   AF-A0A934RUW2-F1
#
_cell.length_a   1.000
_cell.length_b   1.000
_cell.length_c   1.000
_cell.angle_alpha   90.00
_cell.angle_beta   90.00
_cell.angle_gamma   90.00
#
_symmetry.space_group_name_H-M   'P 1'
#
loop_
_entity.id
_entity.type
_entity.pdbx_description
1 polymer ?
#
loop_
_entity_poly.entity_id
_entity_poly.type
_entity_poly.pdbx_seq_one_letter_code
_entity_poly.pdbx_strand_id
1 'polypeptide(L)' 'MNLTLACTTCAKAFHAVGGNAAGLAILFLLVVIVAVLAMVAVVMFRMARREQENLDPRFQDDFNPQSTH' A
#
# COMPACT_ATOMS: atom_id res chain seq x y z
N MET A 1 -20.36 14.73 10.84
CA MET A 1 -18.97 14.30 10.62
C MET A 1 -19.03 12.98 9.85
N ASN A 2 -18.65 13.00 8.57
CA ASN A 2 -18.85 11.89 7.64
C ASN A 2 -17.94 10.69 7.97
N LEU A 3 -18.56 9.55 8.29
CA LEU A 3 -17.94 8.25 8.63
C LEU A 3 -17.42 7.48 7.39
N THR A 4 -17.02 8.18 6.33
CA THR A 4 -16.70 7.53 5.03
C THR A 4 -15.27 7.05 4.89
N LEU A 5 -14.38 7.34 5.84
CA LEU A 5 -12.99 6.85 5.82
C LEU A 5 -12.81 5.49 6.51
N ALA A 6 -13.79 5.03 7.28
CA ALA A 6 -13.71 3.79 8.02
C ALA A 6 -14.28 2.63 7.20
N CYS A 7 -13.52 1.55 7.07
CA CYS A 7 -14.01 0.29 6.52
C CYS A 7 -15.27 -0.16 7.29
N THR A 8 -16.20 -0.89 6.66
CA THR A 8 -17.47 -1.29 7.30
C THR A 8 -17.26 -1.99 8.64
N THR A 9 -16.24 -2.84 8.75
CA THR A 9 -15.79 -3.50 9.99
C THR A 9 -15.31 -2.49 11.04
N CYS A 10 -14.49 -1.54 10.63
CA CYS A 10 -13.96 -0.47 11.47
C CYS A 10 -15.11 0.37 12.04
N ALA A 11 -16.02 0.82 11.17
CA ALA A 11 -17.20 1.61 11.53
C ALA A 11 -18.15 0.88 12.50
N LYS A 12 -18.37 -0.42 12.29
CA LYS A 12 -19.19 -1.26 13.18
C LYS A 12 -18.56 -1.41 14.57
N ALA A 13 -17.24 -1.56 14.65
CA ALA A 13 -16.53 -1.65 15.93
C ALA A 13 -16.59 -0.33 16.73
N PHE A 14 -16.45 0.82 16.06
CA PHE A 14 -16.64 2.14 16.69
C PHE A 14 -18.04 2.31 17.25
N HIS A 15 -19.07 1.92 16.48
CA HIS A 15 -20.47 2.06 16.87
C HIS A 15 -20.89 1.09 17.98
N ALA A 16 -20.33 -0.12 18.02
CA ALA A 16 -20.71 -1.15 18.99
C ALA A 16 -20.12 -0.91 20.39
N VAL A 17 -18.95 -0.29 20.50
CA VAL A 17 -18.22 -0.16 21.78
C VAL A 17 -18.19 1.28 22.30
N GLY A 18 -18.55 2.28 21.49
CA GLY A 18 -19.05 3.58 21.95
C GLY A 18 -18.16 4.37 22.92
N GLY A 19 -16.84 4.16 22.94
CA GLY A 19 -15.94 4.79 23.91
C GLY A 19 -14.56 5.15 23.35
N ASN A 20 -13.93 6.18 23.95
CA ASN A 20 -12.61 6.71 23.56
C ASN A 20 -11.51 5.63 23.50
N ALA A 21 -11.61 4.58 24.33
CA ALA A 21 -10.66 3.46 24.36
C ALA A 21 -10.71 2.61 23.08
N ALA A 22 -11.90 2.36 22.51
CA ALA A 22 -12.03 1.62 21.25
C ALA A 22 -11.49 2.42 20.07
N GLY A 23 -11.62 3.75 20.11
CA GLY A 23 -11.09 4.60 19.06
C GLY A 23 -9.57 4.65 19.01
N LEU A 24 -8.91 4.62 20.16
CA LEU A 24 -7.44 4.52 20.23
C LEU A 24 -6.93 3.17 19.70
N ALA A 25 -7.60 2.06 20.00
CA ALA A 25 -7.23 0.75 19.48
C ALA A 25 -7.32 0.67 17.95
N ILE A 26 -8.36 1.27 17.37
CA ILE A 26 -8.55 1.28 15.91
C ILE A 26 -7.55 2.21 15.22
N LEU A 27 -7.25 3.38 15.81
CA LEU A 27 -6.19 4.25 15.28
C LEU A 27 -4.82 3.57 15.33
N PHE A 28 -4.50 2.85 16.41
CA PHE A 28 -3.27 2.10 16.51
C PHE A 28 -3.15 1.06 15.39
N LEU A 29 -4.22 0.31 15.12
CA LEU A 29 -4.25 -0.67 14.03
C LEU A 29 -4.03 0.00 12.67
N LEU A 30 -4.67 1.14 12.40
CA LEU A 30 -4.44 1.88 11.15
C LEU A 30 -2.99 2.36 11.01
N VAL A 31 -2.38 2.87 12.08
CA VAL A 31 -0.98 3.28 12.06
C VAL A 31 -0.07 2.09 11.71
N VAL A 32 -0.33 0.91 12.28
CA VAL A 32 0.43 -0.31 11.97
C VAL A 32 0.24 -0.71 10.50
N ILE A 33 -0.98 -0.70 9.98
CA ILE A 33 -1.23 -0.99 8.55
C ILE A 33 -0.46 -0.04 7.66
N VAL A 34 -0.53 1.26 7.92
CA VAL A 34 0.18 2.28 7.12
C VAL A 34 1.69 2.07 7.20
N ALA A 35 2.23 1.75 8.37
CA ALA A 35 3.66 1.46 8.52
C ALA A 35 4.10 0.22 7.71
N VAL A 36 3.30 -0.85 7.70
CA VAL A 36 3.57 -2.05 6.90
C VAL A 36 3.52 -1.73 5.41
N LEU A 37 2.48 -1.01 4.95
CA LEU A 37 2.37 -0.61 3.55
C LEU A 37 3.54 0.28 3.10
N ALA A 38 3.94 1.23 3.95
CA ALA A 38 5.10 2.06 3.68
C ALA A 38 6.39 1.24 3.60
N MET A 39 6.58 0.26 4.49
CA MET A 39 7.74 -0.63 4.47
C MET A 39 7.80 -1.44 3.17
N VAL A 40 6.67 -2.05 2.76
CA VAL A 40 6.57 -2.79 1.50
C VAL A 40 6.91 -1.87 0.32
N ALA A 41 6.31 -0.68 0.27
CA ALA A 41 6.56 0.28 -0.80
C ALA A 41 8.04 0.71 -0.88
N VAL A 42 8.69 0.95 0.26
CA VAL A 42 10.13 1.29 0.33
C VAL A 42 10.98 0.14 -0.16
N VAL A 43 10.68 -1.10 0.23
CA VAL A 43 11.42 -2.28 -0.24
C VAL A 43 11.25 -2.44 -1.75
N MET A 44 10.02 -2.36 -2.26
CA MET A 44 9.76 -2.43 -3.71
C MET A 44 10.50 -1.33 -4.47
N PHE A 45 10.48 -0.09 -3.97
CA PHE A 45 11.22 1.02 -4.58
C PHE A 45 12.73 0.77 -4.61
N ARG A 46 13.30 0.22 -3.54
CA ARG A 46 14.72 -0.12 -3.48
C ARG A 46 15.09 -1.26 -4.43
N MET A 47 14.22 -2.26 -4.58
CA MET A 47 14.42 -3.34 -5.56
C MET A 47 14.36 -2.78 -6.99
N ALA A 48 13.33 -2.00 -7.32
CA ALA A 48 13.19 -1.38 -8.64
C ALA A 48 14.40 -0.50 -9.01
N ARG A 49 14.96 0.26 -8.07
CA ARG A 49 16.19 1.03 -8.30
C ARG A 49 17.40 0.15 -8.57
N ARG A 50 17.58 -0.92 -7.79
CA ARG A 50 18.69 -1.89 -7.99
C ARG A 50 18.57 -2.59 -9.33
N GLU A 51 17.35 -2.98 -9.69
CA GLU A 51 17.02 -3.53 -10.99
C GLU A 51 17.44 -2.53 -12.06
N GLN A 52 17.05 -1.25 -11.97
CA GLN A 52 17.44 -0.24 -12.95
C GLN A 52 18.96 -0.04 -13.10
N GLU A 53 19.73 -0.13 -12.01
CA GLU A 53 21.19 0.02 -12.04
C GLU A 53 21.91 -1.20 -12.64
N ASN A 54 21.31 -2.39 -12.55
CA ASN A 54 21.92 -3.66 -12.93
C ASN A 54 21.17 -4.38 -14.08
N LEU A 55 20.16 -3.73 -14.66
CA LEU A 55 19.47 -4.16 -15.86
C LEU A 55 20.39 -3.87 -17.05
N ASP A 56 20.83 -4.94 -17.71
CA ASP A 56 21.57 -4.82 -18.96
C ASP A 56 20.62 -4.28 -20.05
N PRO A 57 20.89 -3.09 -20.63
CA PRO A 57 20.04 -2.49 -21.66
C PRO A 57 19.83 -3.39 -22.87
N ARG A 58 20.72 -4.37 -23.08
CA ARG A 58 20.65 -5.31 -24.21
C ARG A 58 19.46 -6.28 -24.16
N PHE A 59 18.91 -6.54 -22.98
CA PHE A 59 17.75 -7.41 -22.79
C PHE A 59 16.45 -6.62 -22.54
N GLN A 60 16.49 -5.29 -22.68
CA GLN A 60 15.26 -4.50 -22.70
C GLN A 60 14.61 -4.69 -24.06
N ASP A 61 13.45 -5.33 -24.09
CA ASP A 61 12.67 -5.46 -25.31
C ASP A 61 12.25 -4.07 -25.79
N ASP A 62 12.79 -3.64 -26.93
CA ASP A 62 12.27 -2.49 -27.65
C ASP A 62 10.85 -2.83 -28.10
N PHE A 63 9.86 -2.07 -27.64
CA PHE A 63 8.50 -2.20 -28.14
C PHE A 63 8.47 -1.84 -29.63
N ASN A 64 8.52 -2.86 -30.49
CA ASN A 64 8.43 -2.71 -31.94
C ASN A 64 7.01 -3.07 -32.41
N PRO A 65 6.15 -2.09 -32.77
CA PRO A 65 4.80 -2.36 -33.26
C PRO A 65 4.76 -3.05 -34.64
N GLN A 66 5.90 -3.32 -35.27
CA GLN A 66 6.01 -3.93 -36.60
C GLN A 66 6.33 -5.45 -36.58
N SER A 67 6.48 -6.09 -35.41
CA SER A 67 6.84 -7.52 -35.31
C SER A 67 5.66 -8.49 -35.33
N THR A 68 4.42 -7.99 -35.42
CA THR A 68 3.22 -8.81 -35.64
C THR A 68 2.98 -8.95 -37.14
N HIS A 69 3.65 -9.93 -37.75
CA HIS A 69 3.33 -10.42 -39.10
C HIS A 69 3.08 -11.92 -39.03
#